data_AF-A0A955SSV4-F1
#
_entry.id   AF-A0A955SSV4-F1
#
_cell.length_a   1.000
_cell.length_b   1.000
_cell.length_c   1.000
_cell.angle_alpha   90.00
_cell.angle_beta   90.00
_cell.angle_gamma   90.00
#
_symmetry.space_group_name_H-M   'P 1'
#
loop_
_entity.id
_entity.type
_entity.pdbx_description
1 polymer ?
#
loop_
_entity_poly.entity_id
_entity_poly.type
_entity_poly.pdbx_seq_one_letter_code
_entity_poly.pdbx_strand_id
1 'polypeptide(L)'
;MLGFKVGSLIAILLLGLSPAKSHSAEDPHKGIIDVDFADPETCQNCHPRQYEEWSSSSHAYGAISPTFNTFEMAVRKATKGRFANNGIQANFCSKCHSPTAELLEEFPDYVDDESVRPVRESLSEVSKRGISCDSCHRVSSIDDTEVLEEGKLGDGVANTSIVLDTRTGMRRGPLEDPVTNSFHAVSTRSYEYMNGDMLCGACHDVRIGYHEDVGTGQPFRRLENLYTEFQESPYVNLDHPLRDQVEAYHPLTGGKVVTCQDCHMSLYPVGEVAEYPTDLVATQGSG
;
A
#
# COMPACT_ATOMS: atom_id res chain seq x y z
N MET A 1 -21.15 93.67 13.24
CA MET A 1 -19.76 93.17 13.20
C MET A 1 -19.85 91.69 12.83
N LEU A 2 -19.64 91.36 11.56
CA LEU A 2 -18.35 90.98 10.97
C LEU A 2 -17.74 89.74 11.63
N GLY A 3 -17.63 88.66 10.86
CA GLY A 3 -16.80 87.48 11.14
C GLY A 3 -16.85 86.50 9.97
N PHE A 4 -15.77 86.44 9.21
CA PHE A 4 -15.62 85.85 7.88
C PHE A 4 -15.40 84.32 7.86
N LYS A 5 -15.70 83.76 6.68
CA LYS A 5 -15.33 82.48 6.03
C LYS A 5 -14.05 81.78 6.52
N VAL A 6 -13.98 80.45 6.31
CA VAL A 6 -13.02 79.75 5.41
C VAL A 6 -13.35 78.25 5.39
N GLY A 7 -13.39 77.66 4.20
CA GLY A 7 -13.57 76.21 4.00
C GLY A 7 -12.28 75.41 4.17
N SER A 8 -12.41 74.09 4.32
CA SER A 8 -11.29 73.16 4.21
C SER A 8 -11.73 71.84 3.57
N LEU A 9 -10.83 71.36 2.70
CA LEU A 9 -10.84 70.11 1.94
C LEU A 9 -11.05 68.87 2.82
N ILE A 10 -11.72 67.85 2.29
CA ILE A 10 -11.40 66.45 2.63
C ILE A 10 -11.28 65.64 1.34
N ALA A 11 -10.13 64.99 1.20
CA ALA A 11 -9.70 64.17 0.09
C ALA A 11 -10.44 62.83 0.03
N ILE A 12 -10.62 62.35 -1.21
CA ILE A 12 -11.13 61.01 -1.54
C ILE A 12 -10.02 59.99 -1.24
N LEU A 13 -10.28 59.05 -0.33
CA LEU A 13 -9.44 57.85 -0.16
C LEU A 13 -10.25 56.63 -0.65
N LEU A 14 -9.91 56.17 -1.85
CA LEU A 14 -10.36 54.90 -2.41
C LEU A 14 -9.70 53.76 -1.63
N LEU A 15 -10.44 53.16 -0.69
CA LEU A 15 -10.04 51.91 -0.04
C LEU A 15 -10.26 50.76 -1.02
N GLY A 16 -9.15 50.23 -1.54
CA GLY A 16 -9.13 48.99 -2.31
C GLY A 16 -9.59 47.81 -1.45
N LEU A 17 -10.57 47.07 -1.95
CA LEU A 17 -10.93 45.74 -1.46
C LEU A 17 -9.85 44.76 -1.93
N SER A 18 -8.96 44.37 -1.02
CA SER A 18 -8.07 43.23 -1.23
C SER A 18 -8.89 41.93 -1.22
N PRO A 19 -8.58 40.94 -2.08
CA PRO A 19 -9.23 39.63 -2.01
C PRO A 19 -8.84 38.90 -0.72
N ALA A 20 -9.81 38.19 -0.14
CA ALA A 20 -9.62 37.39 1.06
C ALA A 20 -8.50 36.36 0.85
N LYS A 21 -7.49 36.38 1.73
CA LYS A 21 -6.51 35.31 1.87
C LYS A 21 -7.25 34.05 2.35
N SER A 22 -7.37 33.05 1.48
CA SER A 22 -7.69 31.68 1.89
C SER A 22 -6.58 31.19 2.83
N HIS A 23 -6.89 31.06 4.12
CA HIS A 23 -6.07 30.27 5.01
C HIS A 23 -6.34 28.80 4.68
N SER A 24 -5.44 28.18 3.92
CA SER A 24 -5.28 26.73 3.97
C SER A 24 -4.92 26.42 5.42
N ALA A 25 -5.76 25.64 6.11
CA ALA A 25 -5.32 24.98 7.32
C ALA A 25 -4.11 24.10 6.94
N GLU A 26 -3.00 24.23 7.67
CA GLU A 26 -1.87 23.32 7.49
C GLU A 26 -2.29 21.92 7.97
N ASP A 27 -2.00 20.92 7.16
CA ASP A 27 -2.27 19.51 7.45
C ASP A 27 -1.47 19.07 8.69
N PRO A 28 -2.11 18.64 9.79
CA PRO A 28 -1.42 18.16 10.98
C PRO A 28 -0.65 16.85 10.75
N HIS A 29 -0.77 16.22 9.58
CA HIS A 29 -0.07 14.99 9.19
C HIS A 29 1.15 15.23 8.29
N LYS A 30 1.69 16.45 8.25
CA LYS A 30 2.90 16.76 7.48
C LYS A 30 4.14 16.10 8.10
N GLY A 31 4.28 14.80 7.86
CA GLY A 31 5.45 13.99 8.17
C GLY A 31 6.68 14.43 7.37
N ILE A 32 7.84 13.90 7.78
CA ILE A 32 9.17 14.26 7.28
C ILE A 32 9.36 13.90 5.79
N ILE A 33 8.44 13.13 5.21
CA ILE A 33 8.39 12.77 3.79
C ILE A 33 7.11 13.35 3.17
N ASP A 34 7.28 14.32 2.26
CA ASP A 34 6.19 14.89 1.45
C ASP A 34 5.81 13.89 0.34
N VAL A 35 5.05 12.86 0.71
CA VAL A 35 4.57 11.82 -0.22
C VAL A 35 3.12 12.08 -0.55
N ASP A 36 2.87 12.54 -1.78
CA ASP A 36 1.52 12.67 -2.31
C ASP A 36 1.05 11.29 -2.83
N PHE A 37 0.34 10.56 -1.99
CA PHE A 37 -0.37 9.34 -2.39
C PHE A 37 -1.69 9.72 -3.05
N ALA A 38 -1.94 9.17 -4.24
CA ALA A 38 -3.18 9.46 -4.94
C ALA A 38 -4.39 8.82 -4.23
N ASP A 39 -5.51 9.55 -4.14
CA ASP A 39 -6.79 8.92 -3.82
C ASP A 39 -7.11 7.93 -4.96
N PRO A 40 -7.42 6.65 -4.66
CA PRO A 40 -7.76 5.65 -5.67
C PRO A 40 -8.96 6.02 -6.55
N GLU A 41 -9.87 6.89 -6.12
CA GLU A 41 -10.93 7.46 -6.97
C GLU A 41 -10.36 8.22 -8.17
N THR A 42 -9.16 8.80 -8.04
CA THR A 42 -8.45 9.41 -9.18
C THR A 42 -8.12 8.37 -10.25
N CYS A 43 -7.72 7.17 -9.83
CA CYS A 43 -7.39 6.05 -10.72
C CYS A 43 -8.62 5.54 -11.46
N GLN A 44 -9.81 5.59 -10.84
CA GLN A 44 -11.07 5.14 -11.45
C GLN A 44 -11.37 5.80 -12.80
N ASN A 45 -10.94 7.04 -13.01
CA ASN A 45 -11.19 7.78 -14.25
C ASN A 45 -10.61 7.08 -15.50
N CYS A 46 -9.47 6.41 -15.36
CA CYS A 46 -8.79 5.69 -16.45
C CYS A 46 -8.77 4.16 -16.22
N HIS A 47 -8.91 3.71 -14.97
CA HIS A 47 -8.88 2.31 -14.55
C HIS A 47 -10.16 1.93 -13.78
N PRO A 48 -11.35 2.11 -14.37
CA PRO A 48 -12.62 1.94 -13.65
C PRO A 48 -12.84 0.50 -13.18
N ARG A 49 -12.42 -0.49 -13.99
CA ARG A 49 -12.53 -1.90 -13.66
C ARG A 49 -11.65 -2.26 -12.46
N GLN A 50 -10.37 -1.90 -12.50
CA GLN A 50 -9.42 -2.21 -11.43
C GLN A 50 -9.83 -1.54 -10.12
N TYR A 51 -10.35 -0.30 -10.20
CA TYR A 51 -10.91 0.38 -9.04
C TYR A 51 -12.11 -0.38 -8.46
N GLU A 52 -13.06 -0.84 -9.29
CA GLU A 52 -14.24 -1.58 -8.82
C GLU A 52 -13.84 -2.91 -8.14
N GLU A 53 -12.94 -3.67 -8.76
CA GLU A 53 -12.39 -4.92 -8.20
C GLU A 53 -11.66 -4.67 -6.87
N TRP A 54 -10.80 -3.65 -6.82
CA TRP A 54 -10.08 -3.28 -5.61
C TRP A 54 -11.02 -2.80 -4.49
N SER A 55 -11.96 -1.91 -4.80
CA SER A 55 -12.83 -1.24 -3.81
C SER A 55 -13.73 -2.21 -3.03
N SER A 56 -13.97 -3.40 -3.59
CA SER A 56 -14.73 -4.48 -2.97
C SER A 56 -13.85 -5.57 -2.34
N SER A 57 -12.53 -5.49 -2.50
CA SER A 57 -11.57 -6.48 -2.02
C SER A 57 -11.14 -6.25 -0.56
N SER A 58 -10.64 -7.29 0.10
CA SER A 58 -10.03 -7.18 1.43
C SER A 58 -8.86 -6.18 1.49
N HIS A 59 -8.18 -5.91 0.38
CA HIS A 59 -7.10 -4.92 0.31
C HIS A 59 -7.60 -3.50 0.61
N ALA A 60 -8.73 -3.08 0.01
CA ALA A 60 -9.33 -1.77 0.28
C ALA A 60 -9.80 -1.62 1.73
N TYR A 61 -10.21 -2.74 2.37
CA TYR A 61 -10.63 -2.75 3.77
C TYR A 61 -9.50 -3.01 4.77
N GLY A 62 -8.25 -3.18 4.30
CA GLY A 62 -7.11 -3.62 5.12
C GLY A 62 -6.96 -2.80 6.41
N ALA A 63 -7.05 -1.47 6.30
CA ALA A 63 -6.90 -0.56 7.43
C ALA A 63 -8.16 -0.41 8.30
N ILE A 64 -9.34 -0.59 7.70
CA ILE A 64 -10.63 -0.19 8.30
C ILE A 64 -11.50 -1.37 8.77
N SER A 65 -11.10 -2.60 8.46
CA SER A 65 -11.83 -3.80 8.87
C SER A 65 -12.04 -3.82 10.40
N PRO A 66 -13.30 -3.98 10.87
CA PRO A 66 -13.59 -4.06 12.30
C PRO A 66 -12.90 -5.24 12.98
N THR A 67 -12.80 -6.38 12.29
CA THR A 67 -12.11 -7.58 12.78
C THR A 67 -10.63 -7.30 13.00
N PHE A 68 -9.98 -6.69 12.00
CA PHE A 68 -8.57 -6.30 12.11
C PHE A 68 -8.36 -5.33 13.26
N ASN A 69 -9.10 -4.22 13.29
CA ASN A 69 -8.93 -3.18 14.33
C ASN A 69 -9.17 -3.74 15.74
N THR A 70 -10.13 -4.65 15.92
CA THR A 70 -10.38 -5.28 17.22
C THR A 70 -9.22 -6.21 17.62
N PHE A 71 -8.73 -7.01 16.68
CA PHE A 71 -7.61 -7.92 16.91
C PHE A 71 -6.32 -7.16 17.23
N GLU A 72 -5.99 -6.16 16.42
CA GLU A 72 -4.81 -5.30 16.56
C GLU A 72 -4.81 -4.58 17.92
N MET A 73 -5.95 -4.03 18.36
CA MET A 73 -6.09 -3.44 19.69
C MET A 73 -5.86 -4.46 20.80
N ALA A 74 -6.46 -5.65 20.69
CA ALA A 74 -6.30 -6.70 21.70
C ALA A 74 -4.83 -7.14 21.80
N VAL A 75 -4.15 -7.28 20.66
CA VAL A 75 -2.73 -7.63 20.58
C VAL A 75 -1.85 -6.53 21.17
N ARG A 76 -2.08 -5.24 20.86
CA ARG A 76 -1.33 -4.13 21.48
C ARG A 76 -1.45 -4.12 23.00
N LYS A 77 -2.65 -4.35 23.54
CA LYS A 77 -2.87 -4.46 25.00
C LYS A 77 -2.17 -5.68 25.60
N ALA A 78 -2.38 -6.86 25.02
CA ALA A 78 -1.81 -8.11 25.51
C ALA A 78 -0.28 -8.10 25.50
N THR A 79 0.32 -7.36 24.55
CA THR A 79 1.77 -7.27 24.39
C THR A 79 2.38 -5.99 24.97
N LYS A 80 1.59 -5.16 25.67
CA LYS A 80 2.04 -3.89 26.27
C LYS A 80 2.74 -2.97 25.26
N GLY A 81 2.15 -2.84 24.09
CA GLY A 81 2.64 -1.94 23.04
C GLY A 81 3.80 -2.49 22.21
N ARG A 82 4.18 -3.77 22.34
CA ARG A 82 5.27 -4.39 21.54
C ARG A 82 5.18 -4.10 20.04
N PHE A 83 3.96 -4.06 19.51
CA PHE A 83 3.64 -3.89 18.10
C PHE A 83 3.12 -2.49 17.72
N ALA A 84 3.05 -1.57 18.69
CA ALA A 84 2.66 -0.18 18.43
C ALA A 84 3.82 0.63 17.84
N ASN A 85 3.58 1.89 17.46
CA ASN A 85 4.58 2.75 16.80
C ASN A 85 5.90 2.88 17.59
N ASN A 86 5.81 3.07 18.90
CA ASN A 86 6.96 3.14 19.80
C ASN A 86 7.40 1.77 20.38
N GLY A 87 6.89 0.67 19.83
CA GLY A 87 7.20 -0.70 20.24
C GLY A 87 8.51 -1.23 19.66
N ILE A 88 9.02 -2.33 20.24
CA ILE A 88 10.24 -3.00 19.74
C ILE A 88 10.06 -3.66 18.36
N GLN A 89 8.82 -3.94 17.94
CA GLN A 89 8.48 -4.36 16.57
C GLN A 89 7.44 -3.37 16.05
N ALA A 90 7.90 -2.15 15.78
CA ALA A 90 7.04 -1.02 15.48
C ALA A 90 6.10 -1.29 14.30
N ASN A 91 4.81 -0.96 14.49
CA ASN A 91 3.75 -1.00 13.48
C ASN A 91 3.59 -2.37 12.77
N PHE A 92 3.99 -3.47 13.43
CA PHE A 92 4.05 -4.81 12.85
C PHE A 92 2.79 -5.24 12.09
N CYS A 93 1.61 -5.02 12.67
CA CYS A 93 0.34 -5.36 12.02
C CYS A 93 -0.01 -4.33 10.92
N SER A 94 0.20 -3.05 11.23
CA SER A 94 -0.36 -1.96 10.44
C SER A 94 0.43 -1.67 9.17
N LYS A 95 1.73 -2.01 9.11
CA LYS A 95 2.57 -1.88 7.90
C LYS A 95 1.99 -2.62 6.69
N CYS A 96 1.49 -3.84 6.87
CA CYS A 96 0.84 -4.61 5.79
C CYS A 96 -0.59 -4.12 5.50
N HIS A 97 -1.28 -3.59 6.50
CA HIS A 97 -2.70 -3.21 6.41
C HIS A 97 -2.93 -1.78 5.91
N SER A 98 -1.93 -0.91 6.05
CA SER A 98 -1.86 0.43 5.46
C SER A 98 -0.39 0.85 5.30
N PRO A 99 0.31 0.38 4.24
CA PRO A 99 1.69 0.78 3.96
C PRO A 99 1.85 2.30 3.79
N THR A 100 0.79 2.96 3.31
CA THR A 100 0.73 4.42 3.17
C THR A 100 0.78 5.12 4.52
N ALA A 101 0.04 4.64 5.53
CA ALA A 101 0.05 5.21 6.87
C ALA A 101 1.42 5.06 7.57
N GLU A 102 2.15 3.98 7.30
CA GLU A 102 3.53 3.82 7.78
C GLU A 102 4.42 4.94 7.25
N LEU A 103 4.36 5.19 5.93
CA LEU A 103 5.21 6.20 5.29
C LEU A 103 4.82 7.64 5.64
N LEU A 104 3.55 7.85 6.01
CA LEU A 104 3.05 9.13 6.52
C LEU A 104 3.19 9.27 8.04
N GLU A 105 3.76 8.25 8.72
CA GLU A 105 3.98 8.24 10.17
C GLU A 105 2.69 8.48 11.00
N GLU A 106 1.56 7.91 10.56
CA GLU A 106 0.23 8.18 11.15
C GLU A 106 -0.16 7.25 12.30
N PHE A 107 0.66 6.24 12.59
CA PHE A 107 0.32 5.25 13.60
C PHE A 107 0.57 5.75 15.02
N PRO A 108 -0.36 5.50 15.96
CA PRO A 108 -0.27 6.06 17.29
C PRO A 108 0.69 5.26 18.18
N ASP A 109 1.39 5.98 19.05
CA ASP A 109 2.14 5.38 20.15
C ASP A 109 1.22 4.63 21.12
N TYR A 110 1.79 3.61 21.76
CA TYR A 110 1.18 2.99 22.93
C TYR A 110 1.60 3.73 24.19
N VAL A 111 0.62 4.15 24.99
CA VAL A 111 0.84 4.82 26.29
C VAL A 111 0.40 3.90 27.43
N ASP A 112 -0.86 3.47 27.41
CA ASP A 112 -1.45 2.53 28.38
C ASP A 112 -2.61 1.74 27.75
N ASP A 113 -3.20 0.79 28.51
CA ASP A 113 -4.27 -0.08 27.98
C ASP A 113 -5.56 0.72 27.68
N GLU A 114 -5.76 1.83 28.38
CA GLU A 114 -6.94 2.70 28.32
C GLU A 114 -6.90 3.64 27.10
N SER A 115 -5.71 4.04 26.69
CA SER A 115 -5.44 4.92 25.54
C SER A 115 -5.54 4.19 24.19
N VAL A 116 -5.51 2.86 24.18
CA VAL A 116 -5.62 2.08 22.94
C VAL A 116 -6.97 2.33 22.26
N ARG A 117 -6.91 2.73 20.99
CA ARG A 117 -8.03 2.98 20.09
C ARG A 117 -7.82 2.25 18.75
N PRO A 118 -8.88 1.96 17.98
CA PRO A 118 -8.75 1.41 16.64
C PRO A 118 -7.76 2.22 15.80
N VAL A 119 -6.80 1.56 15.14
CA VAL A 119 -5.78 2.27 14.36
C VAL A 119 -6.39 3.16 13.28
N ARG A 120 -7.52 2.74 12.68
CA ARG A 120 -8.26 3.53 11.68
C ARG A 120 -8.67 4.94 12.13
N GLU A 121 -8.71 5.22 13.44
CA GLU A 121 -9.10 6.52 13.99
C GLU A 121 -7.97 7.56 13.92
N SER A 122 -6.71 7.14 13.79
CA SER A 122 -5.57 8.05 13.62
C SER A 122 -5.21 8.31 12.15
N LEU A 123 -5.82 7.56 11.22
CA LEU A 123 -5.46 7.58 9.82
C LEU A 123 -6.08 8.75 9.06
N SER A 124 -5.33 9.30 8.12
CA SER A 124 -5.85 10.20 7.09
C SER A 124 -6.80 9.47 6.14
N GLU A 125 -7.53 10.22 5.31
CA GLU A 125 -8.47 9.62 4.35
C GLU A 125 -7.76 8.74 3.31
N VAL A 126 -6.54 9.10 2.89
CA VAL A 126 -5.77 8.27 1.95
C VAL A 126 -5.29 6.97 2.61
N SER A 127 -4.86 7.03 3.86
CA SER A 127 -4.42 5.87 4.65
C SER A 127 -5.56 4.92 5.03
N LYS A 128 -6.79 5.42 5.12
CA LYS A 128 -7.99 4.58 5.34
C LYS A 128 -8.32 3.70 4.13
N ARG A 129 -7.75 3.97 2.96
CA ARG A 129 -7.94 3.14 1.76
C ARG A 129 -7.15 1.81 1.81
N GLY A 130 -6.48 1.48 2.92
CA GLY A 130 -5.83 0.18 3.09
C GLY A 130 -4.65 -0.02 2.14
N ILE A 131 -4.55 -1.20 1.52
CA ILE A 131 -3.58 -1.47 0.46
C ILE A 131 -4.15 -0.90 -0.85
N SER A 132 -3.87 0.37 -1.10
CA SER A 132 -4.41 1.14 -2.24
C SER A 132 -3.54 0.98 -3.51
N CYS A 133 -3.97 1.58 -4.63
CA CYS A 133 -3.28 1.52 -5.91
C CYS A 133 -1.79 1.85 -5.79
N ASP A 134 -1.46 2.96 -5.12
CA ASP A 134 -0.08 3.41 -4.96
C ASP A 134 0.73 2.51 -4.00
N SER A 135 0.09 1.77 -3.09
CA SER A 135 0.76 0.82 -2.18
C SER A 135 1.36 -0.37 -2.94
N CYS A 136 0.81 -0.73 -4.10
CA CYS A 136 1.38 -1.76 -4.98
C CYS A 136 2.13 -1.14 -6.15
N HIS A 137 1.52 -0.18 -6.85
CA HIS A 137 2.06 0.33 -8.10
C HIS A 137 3.26 1.28 -7.93
N ARG A 138 3.55 1.78 -6.72
CA ARG A 138 4.79 2.55 -6.47
C ARG A 138 5.93 1.70 -5.95
N VAL A 139 5.78 0.38 -5.82
CA VAL A 139 6.86 -0.50 -5.37
C VAL A 139 8.01 -0.49 -6.38
N SER A 140 9.17 -0.01 -5.95
CA SER A 140 10.33 0.26 -6.80
C SER A 140 11.41 -0.81 -6.73
N SER A 141 11.48 -1.55 -5.63
CA SER A 141 12.37 -2.70 -5.42
C SER A 141 11.90 -3.47 -4.19
N ILE A 142 12.55 -4.61 -3.93
CA ILE A 142 12.51 -5.25 -2.62
C ILE A 142 13.23 -4.39 -1.57
N ASP A 143 12.87 -4.60 -0.31
CA ASP A 143 13.71 -4.26 0.84
C ASP A 143 14.62 -5.47 1.15
N ASP A 144 15.92 -5.31 0.91
CA ASP A 144 16.95 -6.33 1.12
C ASP A 144 17.68 -6.17 2.46
N THR A 145 17.12 -5.40 3.39
CA THR A 145 17.67 -5.26 4.73
C THR A 145 17.48 -6.52 5.58
N GLU A 146 18.54 -6.90 6.30
CA GLU A 146 18.51 -7.97 7.30
C GLU A 146 18.30 -7.35 8.69
N VAL A 147 17.10 -7.53 9.23
CA VAL A 147 16.70 -7.05 10.55
C VAL A 147 15.97 -8.18 11.26
N LEU A 148 16.74 -9.06 11.92
CA LEU A 148 16.23 -10.30 12.53
C LEU A 148 15.21 -10.01 13.63
N GLU A 149 15.35 -8.89 14.35
CA GLU A 149 14.38 -8.43 15.35
C GLU A 149 13.00 -8.14 14.75
N GLU A 150 12.96 -7.77 13.47
CA GLU A 150 11.75 -7.55 12.69
C GLU A 150 11.39 -8.76 11.82
N GLY A 151 12.12 -9.89 11.90
CA GLY A 151 11.88 -11.07 11.08
C GLY A 151 12.23 -10.90 9.59
N LYS A 152 12.99 -9.86 9.23
CA LYS A 152 13.47 -9.60 7.86
C LYS A 152 14.81 -10.27 7.63
N LEU A 153 14.95 -10.99 6.51
CA LEU A 153 16.15 -11.74 6.15
C LEU A 153 16.90 -11.15 4.94
N GLY A 154 16.48 -9.98 4.45
CA GLY A 154 16.96 -9.42 3.20
C GLY A 154 16.55 -10.20 1.94
N ASP A 155 15.52 -11.06 2.04
CA ASP A 155 15.00 -11.90 0.96
C ASP A 155 13.85 -11.23 0.19
N GLY A 156 13.47 -9.99 0.53
CA GLY A 156 12.36 -9.29 -0.12
C GLY A 156 10.98 -9.88 0.20
N VAL A 157 10.91 -10.76 1.21
CA VAL A 157 9.71 -11.47 1.63
C VAL A 157 9.42 -11.13 3.09
N ALA A 158 8.14 -11.20 3.45
CA ALA A 158 7.60 -10.93 4.76
C ALA A 158 7.67 -9.49 5.26
N ASN A 159 6.74 -9.16 6.15
CA ASN A 159 6.74 -7.96 6.98
C ASN A 159 6.94 -6.64 6.19
N THR A 160 6.27 -6.53 5.05
CA THR A 160 6.32 -5.39 4.14
C THR A 160 7.74 -5.12 3.62
N SER A 161 8.47 -6.17 3.20
CA SER A 161 9.82 -6.06 2.63
C SER A 161 9.82 -5.50 1.19
N ILE A 162 9.25 -4.31 1.02
CA ILE A 162 9.13 -3.54 -0.22
C ILE A 162 9.64 -2.10 -0.05
N VAL A 163 10.20 -1.53 -1.11
CA VAL A 163 10.57 -0.11 -1.15
C VAL A 163 9.60 0.65 -2.05
N LEU A 164 8.77 1.51 -1.46
CA LEU A 164 7.86 2.38 -2.19
C LEU A 164 8.57 3.63 -2.73
N ASP A 165 8.30 3.97 -3.99
CA ASP A 165 8.80 5.17 -4.65
C ASP A 165 8.07 6.41 -4.13
N THR A 166 8.61 7.04 -3.10
CA THR A 166 8.03 8.23 -2.48
C THR A 166 8.37 9.53 -3.21
N ARG A 167 9.28 9.51 -4.20
CA ARG A 167 9.89 10.73 -4.76
C ARG A 167 9.47 11.04 -6.19
N THR A 168 9.41 10.03 -7.05
CA THR A 168 9.19 10.26 -8.48
C THR A 168 7.72 10.17 -8.87
N GLY A 169 6.90 9.50 -8.04
CA GLY A 169 5.51 9.18 -8.38
C GLY A 169 5.37 8.23 -9.56
N MET A 170 6.45 7.57 -10.00
CA MET A 170 6.39 6.57 -11.06
C MET A 170 5.58 5.35 -10.62
N ARG A 171 4.63 4.94 -11.46
CA ARG A 171 3.92 3.68 -11.29
C ARG A 171 4.56 2.56 -12.12
N ARG A 172 4.49 1.34 -11.61
CA ARG A 172 4.93 0.09 -12.25
C ARG A 172 3.77 -0.88 -12.28
N GLY A 173 3.74 -1.78 -13.24
CA GLY A 173 2.66 -2.74 -13.39
C GLY A 173 3.05 -3.90 -14.28
N PRO A 174 2.09 -4.76 -14.64
CA PRO A 174 2.35 -6.01 -15.36
C PRO A 174 2.52 -5.81 -16.87
N LEU A 175 2.59 -4.57 -17.36
CA LEU A 175 2.74 -4.28 -18.80
C LEU A 175 4.22 -4.14 -19.15
N GLU A 176 4.65 -4.84 -20.20
CA GLU A 176 6.03 -4.76 -20.72
C GLU A 176 6.35 -3.41 -21.37
N ASP A 177 5.37 -2.81 -22.04
CA ASP A 177 5.50 -1.49 -22.69
C ASP A 177 4.40 -0.52 -22.20
N PRO A 178 4.47 -0.06 -20.94
CA PRO A 178 3.49 0.85 -20.39
C PRO A 178 3.67 2.26 -20.97
N VAL A 179 2.57 2.97 -21.14
CA VAL A 179 2.59 4.34 -21.70
C VAL A 179 2.40 5.37 -20.58
N THR A 180 3.29 6.37 -20.55
CA THR A 180 3.16 7.55 -19.68
C THR A 180 2.01 8.45 -20.15
N ASN A 181 1.28 9.05 -19.21
CA ASN A 181 0.23 10.03 -19.52
C ASN A 181 0.41 11.31 -18.69
N SER A 182 -0.55 12.22 -18.77
CA SER A 182 -0.52 13.51 -18.06
C SER A 182 -0.64 13.41 -16.54
N PHE A 183 -1.08 12.27 -16.01
CA PHE A 183 -1.26 12.05 -14.58
C PHE A 183 -0.06 11.34 -13.95
N HIS A 184 0.45 10.26 -14.56
CA HIS A 184 1.61 9.54 -14.03
C HIS A 184 2.60 9.08 -15.09
N ALA A 185 3.88 9.13 -14.73
CA ALA A 185 4.95 8.44 -15.44
C ALA A 185 4.97 6.95 -15.07
N VAL A 186 5.49 6.13 -15.98
CA VAL A 186 5.62 4.69 -15.78
C VAL A 186 7.07 4.24 -15.84
N SER A 187 7.38 3.13 -15.17
CA SER A 187 8.68 2.48 -15.22
C SER A 187 8.52 0.98 -15.40
N THR A 188 9.39 0.40 -16.22
CA THR A 188 9.57 -1.07 -16.31
C THR A 188 10.67 -1.56 -15.37
N ARG A 189 11.30 -0.65 -14.61
CA ARG A 189 12.23 -1.04 -13.55
C ARG A 189 11.47 -1.87 -12.52
N SER A 190 12.01 -3.05 -12.21
CA SER A 190 11.39 -4.03 -11.31
C SER A 190 10.15 -4.72 -11.89
N TYR A 191 10.00 -4.72 -13.22
CA TYR A 191 8.96 -5.49 -13.93
C TYR A 191 8.91 -6.95 -13.48
N GLU A 192 10.05 -7.64 -13.43
CA GLU A 192 10.13 -9.03 -12.98
C GLU A 192 9.60 -9.22 -11.55
N TYR A 193 9.89 -8.27 -10.65
CA TYR A 193 9.38 -8.31 -9.28
C TYR A 193 7.87 -8.06 -9.22
N MET A 194 7.39 -7.05 -9.95
CA MET A 194 5.97 -6.70 -10.02
C MET A 194 5.11 -7.83 -10.63
N ASN A 195 5.69 -8.57 -11.58
CA ASN A 195 5.06 -9.70 -12.24
C ASN A 195 5.39 -11.04 -11.56
N GLY A 196 6.18 -11.03 -10.49
CA GLY A 196 6.55 -12.19 -9.69
C GLY A 196 5.66 -12.34 -8.46
N ASP A 197 5.54 -13.57 -7.98
CA ASP A 197 4.86 -13.94 -6.74
C ASP A 197 5.47 -13.29 -5.49
N MET A 198 6.77 -12.99 -5.52
CA MET A 198 7.50 -12.37 -4.41
C MET A 198 6.92 -11.02 -3.97
N LEU A 199 6.29 -10.26 -4.87
CA LEU A 199 5.57 -9.03 -4.50
C LEU A 199 4.50 -9.30 -3.44
N CYS A 200 3.74 -10.38 -3.63
CA CYS A 200 2.71 -10.80 -2.67
C CYS A 200 3.35 -11.39 -1.41
N GLY A 201 4.49 -12.07 -1.55
CA GLY A 201 5.27 -12.62 -0.44
C GLY A 201 5.74 -11.58 0.58
N ALA A 202 5.91 -10.32 0.18
CA ALA A 202 6.23 -9.23 1.10
C ALA A 202 5.17 -9.03 2.20
N CYS A 203 3.90 -9.38 1.95
CA CYS A 203 2.80 -9.24 2.91
C CYS A 203 2.20 -10.60 3.33
N HIS A 204 2.24 -11.62 2.46
CA HIS A 204 1.63 -12.94 2.67
C HIS A 204 2.60 -14.00 3.25
N ASP A 205 3.71 -13.56 3.81
CA ASP A 205 4.54 -14.32 4.74
C ASP A 205 4.70 -13.43 5.97
N VAL A 206 4.33 -13.89 7.17
CA VAL A 206 4.31 -13.02 8.35
C VAL A 206 5.18 -13.63 9.43
N ARG A 207 6.27 -12.94 9.74
CA ARG A 207 7.36 -13.45 10.58
C ARG A 207 7.45 -12.61 11.86
N ILE A 208 7.19 -13.18 13.02
CA ILE A 208 7.43 -12.52 14.31
C ILE A 208 8.91 -12.68 14.65
N GLY A 209 9.66 -11.60 14.58
CA GLY A 209 11.08 -11.56 14.94
C GLY A 209 11.34 -11.63 16.44
N TYR A 210 12.61 -11.44 16.81
CA TYR A 210 13.13 -11.36 18.19
C TYR A 210 13.22 -12.69 18.97
N HIS A 211 12.56 -13.75 18.50
CA HIS A 211 12.67 -15.07 19.11
C HIS A 211 12.83 -16.13 18.03
N GLU A 212 13.92 -16.88 18.13
CA GLU A 212 14.12 -18.10 17.35
C GLU A 212 12.94 -19.06 17.57
N ASP A 213 12.52 -19.69 16.48
CA ASP A 213 11.65 -20.85 16.55
C ASP A 213 12.50 -22.09 16.87
N VAL A 214 12.43 -22.53 18.13
CA VAL A 214 13.15 -23.71 18.62
C VAL A 214 12.80 -25.00 17.88
N GLY A 215 11.65 -25.06 17.20
CA GLY A 215 11.25 -26.24 16.43
C GLY A 215 11.94 -26.33 15.07
N THR A 216 12.15 -25.19 14.41
CA THR A 216 12.70 -25.11 13.04
C THR A 216 14.13 -24.59 12.99
N GLY A 217 14.62 -23.96 14.06
CA GLY A 217 15.91 -23.25 14.09
C GLY A 217 15.89 -21.93 13.31
N GLN A 218 14.72 -21.46 12.87
CA GLN A 218 14.60 -20.20 12.13
C GLN A 218 14.71 -19.01 13.11
N PRO A 219 15.34 -17.89 12.70
CA PRO A 219 15.54 -16.72 13.57
C PRO A 219 14.26 -15.92 13.88
N PHE A 220 13.11 -16.42 13.45
CA PHE A 220 11.78 -15.84 13.65
C PHE A 220 10.75 -16.96 13.84
N ARG A 221 9.59 -16.61 14.39
CA ARG A 221 8.41 -17.47 14.43
C ARG A 221 7.45 -17.08 13.31
N ARG A 222 6.69 -18.02 12.78
CA ARG A 222 5.71 -17.75 11.72
C ARG A 222 4.34 -17.47 12.33
N LEU A 223 3.74 -16.34 11.96
CA LEU A 223 2.34 -16.03 12.23
C LEU A 223 1.46 -16.45 11.05
N GLU A 224 1.93 -16.20 9.83
CA GLU A 224 1.33 -16.66 8.58
C GLU A 224 2.44 -17.16 7.66
N ASN A 225 2.15 -18.19 6.87
CA ASN A 225 3.16 -18.96 6.14
C ASN A 225 2.80 -19.17 4.66
N LEU A 226 1.83 -18.42 4.14
CA LEU A 226 1.21 -18.70 2.84
C LEU A 226 2.22 -18.66 1.69
N TYR A 227 3.09 -17.65 1.63
CA TYR A 227 4.07 -17.57 0.55
C TYR A 227 5.09 -18.71 0.62
N THR A 228 5.60 -19.04 1.81
CA THR A 228 6.52 -20.17 1.97
C THR A 228 5.84 -21.50 1.60
N GLU A 229 4.59 -21.72 2.03
CA GLU A 229 3.80 -22.89 1.63
C GLU A 229 3.62 -22.97 0.12
N PHE A 230 3.39 -21.83 -0.53
CA PHE A 230 3.29 -21.73 -1.99
C PHE A 230 4.61 -22.10 -2.68
N GLN A 231 5.75 -21.59 -2.20
CA GLN A 231 7.07 -21.95 -2.72
C GLN A 231 7.38 -23.45 -2.56
N GLU A 232 6.93 -24.08 -1.48
CA GLU A 232 7.13 -25.51 -1.24
C GLU A 232 6.14 -26.39 -2.00
N SER A 233 5.03 -25.82 -2.45
CA SER A 233 3.93 -26.53 -3.12
C SER A 233 4.33 -27.09 -4.50
N PRO A 234 3.61 -28.11 -5.00
CA PRO A 234 3.82 -28.61 -6.36
C PRO A 234 3.50 -27.61 -7.48
N TYR A 235 2.97 -26.42 -7.18
CA TYR A 235 2.70 -25.40 -8.20
C TYR A 235 3.97 -24.68 -8.65
N VAL A 236 4.93 -24.50 -7.74
CA VAL A 236 6.18 -23.76 -8.00
C VAL A 236 7.41 -24.66 -7.84
N ASN A 237 7.41 -25.56 -6.86
CA ASN A 237 8.53 -26.45 -6.61
C ASN A 237 8.60 -27.58 -7.65
N LEU A 238 9.57 -27.48 -8.56
CA LEU A 238 9.80 -28.45 -9.63
C LEU A 238 10.21 -29.84 -9.12
N ASP A 239 10.76 -29.91 -7.90
CA ASP A 239 11.19 -31.16 -7.27
C ASP A 239 10.10 -31.80 -6.39
N HIS A 240 8.90 -31.20 -6.33
CA HIS A 240 7.84 -31.70 -5.46
C HIS A 240 7.29 -33.06 -5.96
N PRO A 241 7.10 -34.08 -5.08
CA PRO A 241 6.66 -35.42 -5.50
C PRO A 241 5.31 -35.50 -6.21
N LEU A 242 4.48 -34.46 -6.06
CA LEU A 242 3.16 -34.33 -6.70
C LEU A 242 3.15 -33.41 -7.94
N ARG A 243 4.32 -32.97 -8.42
CA ARG A 243 4.43 -32.00 -9.53
C ARG A 243 3.74 -32.48 -10.82
N ASP A 244 3.91 -33.75 -11.15
CA ASP A 244 3.27 -34.38 -12.32
C ASP A 244 1.74 -34.42 -12.20
N GLN A 245 1.22 -34.44 -10.98
CA GLN A 245 -0.23 -34.46 -10.74
C GLN A 245 -0.82 -33.07 -11.01
N VAL A 246 -0.16 -31.99 -10.58
CA VAL A 246 -0.65 -30.62 -10.79
C VAL A 246 -0.74 -30.27 -12.28
N GLU A 247 0.23 -30.69 -13.09
CA GLU A 247 0.25 -30.46 -14.53
C GLU A 247 -0.96 -31.08 -15.26
N ALA A 248 -1.45 -32.22 -14.78
CA ALA A 248 -2.63 -32.89 -15.33
C ALA A 248 -3.96 -32.22 -14.96
N TYR A 249 -4.00 -31.40 -13.90
CA TYR A 249 -5.22 -30.84 -13.32
C TYR A 249 -5.43 -29.34 -13.57
N HIS A 250 -4.52 -28.64 -14.24
CA HIS A 250 -4.61 -27.19 -14.42
C HIS A 250 -4.90 -26.76 -15.88
N PRO A 251 -6.14 -26.94 -16.39
CA PRO A 251 -6.52 -26.46 -17.72
C PRO A 251 -6.51 -24.93 -17.84
N LEU A 252 -6.45 -24.19 -16.72
CA LEU A 252 -6.42 -22.72 -16.71
C LEU A 252 -5.03 -22.11 -17.02
N THR A 253 -3.94 -22.85 -16.77
CA THR A 253 -2.56 -22.32 -16.98
C THR A 253 -1.72 -23.16 -17.93
N GLY A 254 -2.29 -24.26 -18.46
CA GLY A 254 -1.63 -25.11 -19.46
C GLY A 254 -0.32 -25.74 -18.97
N GLY A 255 -0.14 -25.92 -17.66
CA GLY A 255 1.06 -26.49 -17.06
C GLY A 255 2.26 -25.53 -16.93
N LYS A 256 2.07 -24.22 -17.10
CA LYS A 256 3.14 -23.21 -16.90
C LYS A 256 3.33 -22.84 -15.42
N VAL A 257 4.49 -22.25 -15.10
CA VAL A 257 4.79 -21.63 -13.78
C VAL A 257 3.64 -20.72 -13.38
N VAL A 258 3.11 -20.96 -12.18
CA VAL A 258 1.98 -20.21 -11.64
C VAL A 258 2.52 -19.17 -10.68
N THR A 259 2.08 -17.93 -10.82
CA THR A 259 2.27 -16.84 -9.86
C THR A 259 0.97 -16.62 -9.07
N CYS A 260 1.04 -15.84 -7.99
CA CYS A 260 -0.17 -15.44 -7.27
C CYS A 260 -1.15 -14.70 -8.19
N GLN A 261 -0.62 -13.84 -9.06
CA GLN A 261 -1.34 -12.98 -9.98
C GLN A 261 -2.12 -13.79 -11.02
N ASP A 262 -1.63 -14.95 -11.46
CA ASP A 262 -2.31 -15.78 -12.45
C ASP A 262 -3.70 -16.22 -11.99
N CYS A 263 -3.88 -16.46 -10.68
CA CYS A 263 -5.18 -16.82 -10.10
C CYS A 263 -5.91 -15.60 -9.52
N HIS A 264 -5.19 -14.71 -8.83
CA HIS A 264 -5.78 -13.64 -8.02
C HIS A 264 -5.90 -12.28 -8.73
N MET A 265 -5.28 -12.14 -9.90
CA MET A 265 -5.37 -10.95 -10.76
C MET A 265 -5.68 -11.35 -12.22
N SER A 266 -6.35 -12.49 -12.40
CA SER A 266 -6.69 -12.99 -13.73
C SER A 266 -7.69 -12.08 -14.45
N LEU A 267 -7.71 -12.14 -15.78
CA LEU A 267 -8.72 -11.46 -16.57
C LEU A 267 -10.07 -12.17 -16.60
N TYR A 268 -10.21 -13.33 -15.98
CA TYR A 268 -11.44 -14.11 -16.05
C TYR A 268 -12.65 -13.30 -15.52
N PRO A 269 -13.83 -13.34 -16.18
CA PRO A 269 -14.19 -14.12 -17.36
C PRO A 269 -13.94 -13.42 -18.71
N VAL A 270 -13.36 -12.21 -18.70
CA VAL A 270 -13.23 -11.36 -19.91
C VAL A 270 -11.96 -11.61 -20.72
N GLY A 271 -11.01 -12.40 -20.21
CA GLY A 271 -9.84 -12.89 -20.93
C GLY A 271 -9.36 -14.24 -20.40
N GLU A 272 -8.41 -14.88 -21.09
CA GLU A 272 -7.78 -16.10 -20.60
C GLU A 272 -7.05 -15.85 -19.27
N VAL A 273 -7.01 -16.87 -18.42
CA VAL A 273 -6.24 -16.84 -17.16
C VAL A 273 -4.76 -16.76 -17.51
N ALA A 274 -3.99 -15.94 -16.79
CA ALA A 274 -2.55 -15.71 -17.02
C ALA A 274 -2.14 -14.97 -18.32
N GLU A 275 -3.08 -14.36 -19.04
CA GLU A 275 -2.76 -13.35 -20.06
C GLU A 275 -3.21 -11.97 -19.56
N TYR A 276 -2.49 -10.90 -19.87
CA TYR A 276 -2.99 -9.51 -19.80
C TYR A 276 -3.10 -9.04 -21.25
N PRO A 277 -4.27 -8.62 -21.77
CA PRO A 277 -4.37 -8.26 -23.17
C PRO A 277 -3.80 -6.85 -23.25
N THR A 278 -2.68 -6.70 -23.95
CA THR A 278 -2.09 -5.40 -24.27
C THR A 278 -3.08 -4.46 -24.96
N ASP A 279 -4.16 -5.01 -25.52
CA ASP A 279 -5.13 -4.32 -26.37
C ASP A 279 -6.29 -3.67 -25.61
N LEU A 280 -6.47 -3.95 -24.31
CA LEU A 280 -7.56 -3.33 -23.53
C LEU A 280 -7.30 -1.85 -23.21
N VAL A 281 -6.04 -1.41 -23.23
CA VAL A 281 -5.70 0.02 -23.09
C VAL A 281 -5.94 0.79 -24.39
N ALA A 282 -5.88 0.12 -25.55
CA ALA A 282 -5.97 0.77 -26.86
C ALA A 282 -7.41 1.19 -27.26
N THR A 283 -8.45 0.69 -26.58
CA THR A 283 -9.85 0.90 -27.01
C THR A 283 -10.60 2.02 -26.28
N GLN A 284 -10.01 2.64 -25.24
CA GLN A 284 -10.66 3.73 -24.48
C GLN A 284 -10.12 5.14 -24.79
N GLY A 285 -9.32 5.30 -25.85
CA GLY A 285 -8.65 6.56 -26.20
C GLY A 285 -9.15 7.25 -27.48
N SER A 286 -10.36 6.97 -27.96
CA SER A 286 -10.96 7.68 -29.10
C SER A 286 -12.42 8.07 -28.83
N GLY A 287 -12.60 9.18 -28.12
CA GLY A 287 -13.88 9.84 -27.90
C GLY A 287 -13.66 11.27 -27.46
#